data_AF-A0A7X8AYK4-F1
#
_entry.id   AF-A0A7X8AYK4-F1
#
_cell.length_a   1.000
_cell.length_b   1.000
_cell.length_c   1.000
_cell.angle_alpha   90.00
_cell.angle_beta   90.00
_cell.angle_gamma   90.00
#
_symmetry.space_group_name_H-M   'P 1'
#
loop_
_entity.id
_entity.type
_entity.pdbx_description
1 polymer ?
#
loop_
_entity_poly.entity_id
_entity_poly.type
_entity_poly.pdbx_seq_one_letter_code
_entity_poly.pdbx_strand_id
1 'polypeptide(L)'
;FSATYAPGSVIKPIIGAIGLNNGSITHEEELKIEGKTWKKDNWKDYHITRVSTADTEVNLEDALVSSDNIYFAMKAIDMGDKKLSEGLKEFGFGESLPLAFPFTDSQISNSGNLQDEILRANTGYGQGEIEVNVLHIALMYTPFVNEGNIVKPVLLKSNEKGEVWKKNVIKEDDAKKMSQYLRKIVTDGTARVIKDRNVKLAGKTGTAELKLTQDSKGHENGWFVGYDMENEDILIAMLMEEVEDRGTSSLVASKVADVIEAYREMNQ
;
A
#
# COMPACT_ATOMS: atom_id res chain seq x y z
N PHE A 1 -16.50 1.86 8.31
CA PHE A 1 -15.05 2.09 8.52
C PHE A 1 -14.42 1.17 9.58
N SER A 2 -15.19 0.38 10.34
CA SER A 2 -14.63 -0.65 11.24
C SER A 2 -14.22 -1.95 10.53
N ALA A 3 -14.81 -2.24 9.36
CA ALA A 3 -14.53 -3.41 8.56
C ALA A 3 -13.12 -3.41 7.93
N THR A 4 -12.74 -4.59 7.44
CA THR A 4 -11.52 -4.85 6.68
C THR A 4 -11.86 -5.06 5.21
N TYR A 5 -10.88 -4.80 4.35
CA TYR A 5 -11.03 -4.89 2.89
C TYR A 5 -9.69 -5.28 2.27
N ALA A 6 -9.70 -5.93 1.11
CA ALA A 6 -8.50 -6.13 0.33
C ALA A 6 -7.83 -4.77 0.01
N PRO A 7 -6.54 -4.58 0.34
CA PRO A 7 -5.87 -3.29 0.15
C PRO A 7 -5.53 -3.01 -1.32
N GLY A 8 -5.41 -4.04 -2.16
CA GLY A 8 -4.81 -3.89 -3.49
C GLY A 8 -3.46 -3.18 -3.41
N SER A 9 -3.19 -2.31 -4.38
CA SER A 9 -1.85 -1.70 -4.51
C SER A 9 -1.45 -0.71 -3.42
N VAL A 10 -2.33 -0.31 -2.48
CA VAL A 10 -1.89 0.53 -1.35
C VAL A 10 -1.04 -0.23 -0.34
N ILE A 11 -0.96 -1.57 -0.39
CA ILE A 11 -0.02 -2.33 0.45
C ILE A 11 1.42 -2.34 -0.09
N LYS A 12 1.64 -2.09 -1.38
CA LYS A 12 2.94 -2.26 -2.03
C LYS A 12 4.08 -1.48 -1.35
N PRO A 13 3.90 -0.23 -0.89
CA PRO A 13 4.94 0.46 -0.13
C PRO A 13 5.34 -0.27 1.17
N ILE A 14 4.39 -0.93 1.84
CA ILE A 14 4.63 -1.72 3.05
C ILE A 14 5.40 -2.99 2.70
N ILE A 15 5.04 -3.68 1.61
CA ILE A 15 5.78 -4.85 1.11
C ILE A 15 7.21 -4.48 0.71
N GLY A 16 7.40 -3.31 0.07
CA GLY A 16 8.70 -2.73 -0.22
C GLY A 16 9.52 -2.48 1.05
N ALA A 17 8.91 -1.86 2.07
CA ALA A 17 9.55 -1.60 3.36
C ALA A 17 9.99 -2.90 4.07
N ILE A 18 9.14 -3.92 4.08
CA ILE A 18 9.45 -5.24 4.65
C ILE A 18 10.64 -5.86 3.91
N GLY A 19 10.64 -5.80 2.58
CA GLY A 19 11.73 -6.34 1.76
C GLY A 19 13.07 -5.61 1.98
N LEU A 20 13.04 -4.29 2.12
CA LEU A 20 14.22 -3.47 2.46
C LEU A 20 14.80 -3.86 3.82
N ASN A 21 13.94 -4.04 4.83
CA ASN A 21 14.38 -4.42 6.17
C ASN A 21 15.00 -5.82 6.24
N ASN A 22 14.40 -6.78 5.53
CA ASN A 22 14.85 -8.18 5.58
C ASN A 22 15.92 -8.52 4.51
N GLY A 23 16.30 -7.53 3.70
CA GLY A 23 17.34 -7.60 2.68
C GLY A 23 16.96 -8.33 1.38
N SER A 24 15.69 -8.65 1.16
CA SER A 24 15.21 -9.25 -0.11
C SER A 24 14.95 -8.22 -1.22
N ILE A 25 14.94 -6.94 -0.87
CA ILE A 25 14.83 -5.82 -1.81
C ILE A 25 15.95 -4.84 -1.49
N THR A 26 16.59 -4.32 -2.53
CA THR A 26 17.36 -3.07 -2.47
C THR A 26 16.74 -2.03 -3.40
N HIS A 27 17.15 -0.77 -3.30
CA HIS A 27 16.62 0.28 -4.18
C HIS A 27 17.14 0.13 -5.61
N GLU A 28 18.36 -0.40 -5.77
CA GLU A 28 19.11 -0.45 -7.02
C GLU A 28 18.98 -1.79 -7.76
N GLU A 29 18.48 -2.84 -7.09
CA GLU A 29 18.26 -4.14 -7.73
C GLU A 29 17.13 -4.06 -8.75
N GLU A 30 17.43 -4.43 -9.99
CA GLU A 30 16.46 -4.53 -11.07
C GLU A 30 16.03 -5.98 -11.28
N LEU A 31 14.73 -6.19 -11.45
CA LEU A 31 14.16 -7.44 -11.93
C LEU A 31 13.79 -7.30 -13.41
N LYS A 32 14.21 -8.29 -14.19
CA LYS A 32 13.78 -8.39 -15.58
C LYS A 32 12.36 -8.96 -15.69
N ILE A 33 11.40 -8.11 -16.04
CA ILE A 33 9.97 -8.44 -16.17
C ILE A 33 9.51 -8.22 -17.61
N GLU A 34 9.37 -9.30 -18.37
CA GLU A 34 8.94 -9.27 -19.77
C GLU A 34 7.43 -9.51 -19.92
N GLY A 35 6.80 -8.80 -20.84
CA GLY A 35 5.39 -8.99 -21.20
C GLY A 35 4.40 -8.41 -20.18
N LYS A 36 3.11 -8.71 -20.40
CA LYS A 36 1.99 -8.24 -19.58
C LYS A 36 1.69 -9.16 -18.39
N THR A 37 2.07 -10.43 -18.50
CA THR A 37 1.75 -11.51 -17.57
C THR A 37 2.98 -12.32 -17.22
N TRP A 38 3.06 -12.81 -15.99
CA TRP A 38 4.11 -13.72 -15.54
C TRP A 38 3.53 -14.88 -14.74
N LYS A 39 4.19 -16.05 -14.82
CA LYS A 39 3.91 -17.23 -14.00
C LYS A 39 5.19 -18.04 -13.77
N LYS A 40 5.21 -18.85 -12.72
CA LYS A 40 6.23 -19.91 -12.55
C LYS A 40 5.83 -21.17 -13.31
N ASP A 41 6.81 -21.98 -13.69
CA ASP A 41 6.60 -23.22 -14.47
C ASP A 41 5.69 -24.24 -13.77
N ASN A 42 5.72 -24.28 -12.43
CA ASN A 42 4.89 -25.17 -11.61
C ASN A 42 3.46 -24.66 -11.41
N TRP A 43 3.13 -23.44 -11.85
CA TRP A 43 1.78 -22.92 -11.80
C TRP A 43 1.02 -23.41 -13.03
N LYS A 44 -0.24 -23.85 -12.84
CA LYS A 44 -1.11 -24.32 -13.92
C LYS A 44 -1.50 -23.14 -14.85
N ASP A 45 -2.78 -22.75 -14.82
CA ASP A 45 -3.31 -21.65 -15.64
C ASP A 45 -3.26 -20.29 -14.92
N TYR A 46 -2.82 -20.30 -13.67
CA TYR A 46 -2.65 -19.09 -12.87
C TYR A 46 -1.46 -18.26 -13.36
N HIS A 47 -1.69 -16.96 -13.53
CA HIS A 47 -0.72 -15.97 -13.93
C HIS A 47 -1.03 -14.64 -13.26
N ILE A 48 -0.01 -13.80 -13.12
CA ILE A 48 -0.12 -12.47 -12.53
C ILE A 48 0.02 -11.45 -13.65
N THR A 49 -0.89 -10.48 -13.68
CA THR A 49 -0.92 -9.42 -14.69
C THR A 49 -0.42 -8.12 -14.08
N ARG A 50 0.56 -7.48 -14.71
CA ARG A 50 1.02 -6.14 -14.29
C ARG A 50 0.21 -5.03 -14.94
N VAL A 51 0.24 -3.82 -14.35
CA VAL A 51 -0.56 -2.68 -14.81
C VAL A 51 -0.01 -2.09 -16.12
N SER A 52 1.30 -1.84 -16.18
CA SER A 52 1.99 -1.25 -17.33
C SER A 52 3.04 -2.21 -17.88
N THR A 53 3.38 -2.10 -19.16
CA THR A 53 4.52 -2.79 -19.77
C THR A 53 5.61 -1.84 -20.25
N ALA A 54 5.64 -0.61 -19.72
CA ALA A 54 6.57 0.43 -20.14
C ALA A 54 8.03 0.03 -19.90
N ASP A 55 8.29 -0.63 -18.77
CA ASP A 55 9.63 -0.99 -18.32
C ASP A 55 9.84 -2.50 -18.35
N THR A 56 11.05 -2.93 -18.70
CA THR A 56 11.45 -4.35 -18.69
C THR A 56 12.46 -4.67 -17.62
N GLU A 57 13.31 -3.72 -17.25
CA GLU A 57 14.14 -3.77 -16.04
C GLU A 57 13.41 -2.91 -15.02
N VAL A 58 13.04 -3.50 -13.89
CA VAL A 58 12.13 -2.87 -12.92
C VAL A 58 12.78 -2.94 -11.54
N ASN A 59 13.20 -1.78 -11.02
CA ASN A 59 13.62 -1.67 -9.62
C ASN A 59 12.44 -1.31 -8.71
N LEU A 60 12.70 -1.09 -7.41
CA LEU A 60 11.66 -0.76 -6.43
C LEU A 60 10.91 0.55 -6.76
N GLU A 61 11.62 1.58 -7.22
CA GLU A 61 11.00 2.85 -7.64
C GLU A 61 10.05 2.61 -8.81
N ASP A 62 10.54 1.98 -9.87
CA ASP A 62 9.77 1.70 -11.09
C ASP A 62 8.53 0.87 -10.77
N ALA A 63 8.68 -0.15 -9.92
CA ALA A 63 7.60 -1.02 -9.47
C ALA A 63 6.52 -0.25 -8.69
N LEU A 64 6.91 0.72 -7.85
CA LEU A 64 5.96 1.55 -7.11
C LEU A 64 5.23 2.54 -8.03
N VAL A 65 5.98 3.24 -8.89
CA VAL A 65 5.49 4.27 -9.81
C VAL A 65 4.53 3.69 -10.84
N SER A 66 4.91 2.58 -11.49
CA SER A 66 4.07 1.85 -12.46
C SER A 66 3.05 0.93 -11.79
N SER A 67 3.17 0.73 -10.47
CA SER A 67 2.39 -0.22 -9.68
C SER A 67 2.48 -1.65 -10.23
N ASP A 68 3.67 -2.14 -10.54
CA ASP A 68 3.91 -3.46 -11.15
C ASP A 68 3.55 -4.61 -10.17
N ASN A 69 2.49 -5.37 -10.47
CA ASN A 69 2.08 -6.51 -9.63
C ASN A 69 3.10 -7.66 -9.65
N ILE A 70 3.79 -7.86 -10.77
CA ILE A 70 4.71 -8.99 -10.97
C ILE A 70 5.95 -8.79 -10.10
N TYR A 71 6.49 -7.57 -10.03
CA TYR A 71 7.61 -7.25 -9.15
C TYR A 71 7.31 -7.63 -7.69
N PHE A 72 6.20 -7.13 -7.15
CA PHE A 72 5.85 -7.38 -5.75
C PHE A 72 5.46 -8.84 -5.49
N ALA A 73 4.88 -9.54 -6.46
CA ALA A 73 4.63 -10.97 -6.37
C ALA A 73 5.93 -11.78 -6.30
N MET A 74 6.89 -11.49 -7.18
CA MET A 74 8.21 -12.14 -7.18
C MET A 74 8.93 -11.91 -5.85
N LYS A 75 8.96 -10.66 -5.36
CA LYS A 75 9.59 -10.33 -4.08
C LYS A 75 8.88 -10.97 -2.88
N ALA A 76 7.55 -11.07 -2.90
CA ALA A 76 6.81 -11.79 -1.86
C ALA A 76 7.12 -13.30 -1.86
N ILE A 77 7.29 -13.91 -3.03
CA ILE A 77 7.73 -15.30 -3.15
C ILE A 77 9.14 -15.48 -2.59
N ASP A 78 10.07 -14.59 -2.95
CA ASP A 78 11.48 -14.62 -2.53
C ASP A 78 11.65 -14.43 -1.01
N MET A 79 10.88 -13.52 -0.41
CA MET A 79 10.82 -13.37 1.06
C MET A 79 10.41 -14.67 1.77
N GLY A 80 9.56 -15.47 1.13
CA GLY A 80 8.96 -16.66 1.74
C GLY A 80 7.95 -16.31 2.84
N ASP A 81 7.26 -17.33 3.34
CA ASP A 81 6.21 -17.18 4.37
C ASP A 81 6.74 -16.46 5.62
N LYS A 82 7.85 -16.96 6.17
CA LYS A 82 8.36 -16.49 7.46
C LYS A 82 8.65 -14.99 7.46
N LYS A 83 9.52 -14.50 6.55
CA LYS A 83 9.93 -13.09 6.55
C LYS A 83 8.77 -12.15 6.22
N LEU A 84 7.89 -12.55 5.30
CA LEU A 84 6.75 -11.72 4.92
C LEU A 84 5.72 -11.65 6.05
N SER A 85 5.36 -12.78 6.65
CA SER A 85 4.41 -12.85 7.76
C SER A 85 4.94 -12.15 9.01
N GLU A 86 6.24 -12.25 9.31
CA GLU A 86 6.88 -11.51 10.41
C GLU A 86 6.86 -10.00 10.14
N GLY A 87 7.25 -9.56 8.93
CA GLY A 87 7.20 -8.14 8.57
C GLY A 87 5.80 -7.55 8.62
N LEU A 88 4.77 -8.27 8.14
CA LEU A 88 3.38 -7.81 8.25
C LEU A 88 2.96 -7.66 9.72
N LYS A 89 3.39 -8.55 10.62
CA LYS A 89 3.13 -8.42 12.07
C LYS A 89 3.87 -7.24 12.70
N GLU A 90 5.10 -6.94 12.27
CA GLU A 90 5.82 -5.73 12.70
C GLU A 90 5.06 -4.46 12.34
N PHE A 91 4.36 -4.47 11.19
CA PHE A 91 3.45 -3.40 10.77
C PHE A 91 2.07 -3.42 11.46
N GLY A 92 1.78 -4.40 12.32
CA GLY A 92 0.56 -4.45 13.15
C GLY A 92 -0.54 -5.39 12.66
N PHE A 93 -0.32 -6.22 11.63
CA PHE A 93 -1.30 -7.23 11.23
C PHE A 93 -1.51 -8.30 12.30
N GLY A 94 -2.77 -8.69 12.52
CA GLY A 94 -3.17 -9.66 13.54
C GLY A 94 -3.19 -9.11 14.97
N GLU A 95 -3.00 -7.79 15.15
CA GLU A 95 -3.10 -7.11 16.43
C GLU A 95 -4.26 -6.13 16.43
N SER A 96 -4.87 -5.93 17.61
CA SER A 96 -5.86 -4.88 17.79
C SER A 96 -5.22 -3.50 17.74
N LEU A 97 -5.84 -2.58 17.00
CA LEU A 97 -5.38 -1.20 16.94
C LEU A 97 -5.37 -0.59 18.35
N PRO A 98 -4.36 0.23 18.70
CA PRO A 98 -4.19 0.80 20.04
C PRO A 98 -5.14 1.99 20.27
N LEU A 99 -6.41 1.83 19.90
CA LEU A 99 -7.49 2.78 20.06
C LEU A 99 -8.69 2.05 20.68
N ALA A 100 -9.30 2.62 21.71
CA ALA A 100 -10.45 2.05 22.40
C ALA A 100 -11.75 2.18 21.57
N PHE A 101 -11.77 1.58 20.38
CA PHE A 101 -12.89 1.54 19.46
C PHE A 101 -12.92 0.15 18.79
N PRO A 102 -14.09 -0.46 18.56
CA PRO A 102 -14.19 -1.84 18.07
C PRO A 102 -13.91 -1.93 16.56
N PHE A 103 -12.65 -1.79 16.17
CA PHE A 103 -12.20 -2.08 14.81
C PHE A 103 -12.07 -3.59 14.61
N THR A 104 -12.33 -4.06 13.39
CA THR A 104 -11.92 -5.39 12.98
C THR A 104 -10.42 -5.38 12.72
N ASP A 105 -9.71 -6.33 13.32
CA ASP A 105 -8.26 -6.46 13.18
C ASP A 105 -7.89 -6.82 11.75
N SER A 106 -6.79 -6.25 11.25
CA SER A 106 -6.33 -6.57 9.89
C SER A 106 -5.73 -7.97 9.83
N GLN A 107 -5.96 -8.65 8.72
CA GLN A 107 -5.67 -10.06 8.52
C GLN A 107 -4.58 -10.26 7.46
N ILE A 108 -3.64 -11.17 7.72
CA ILE A 108 -2.64 -11.63 6.74
C ILE A 108 -3.28 -12.63 5.76
N SER A 109 -3.96 -13.63 6.31
CA SER A 109 -4.67 -14.69 5.59
C SER A 109 -5.65 -15.41 6.52
N ASN A 110 -6.53 -16.24 5.97
CA ASN A 110 -7.52 -17.00 6.75
C ASN A 110 -6.85 -17.99 7.71
N SER A 111 -5.66 -18.47 7.37
CA SER A 111 -4.87 -19.41 8.17
C SER A 111 -3.78 -18.73 9.02
N GLY A 112 -3.63 -17.40 8.91
CA GLY A 112 -2.60 -16.62 9.59
C GLY A 112 -1.16 -16.84 9.11
N ASN A 113 -0.96 -17.59 8.02
CA ASN A 113 0.33 -17.84 7.37
C ASN A 113 0.22 -17.79 5.84
N LEU A 114 1.38 -17.75 5.17
CA LEU A 114 1.51 -17.61 3.72
C LEU A 114 2.32 -18.77 3.12
N GLN A 115 2.08 -20.00 3.59
CA GLN A 115 2.76 -21.20 3.07
C GLN A 115 2.44 -21.44 1.59
N ASP A 116 1.18 -21.26 1.20
CA ASP A 116 0.76 -21.34 -0.21
C ASP A 116 1.45 -20.24 -1.03
N GLU A 117 2.18 -20.65 -2.06
CA GLU A 117 3.00 -19.74 -2.86
C GLU A 117 2.15 -18.76 -3.70
N ILE A 118 1.00 -19.19 -4.20
CA ILE A 118 0.10 -18.32 -4.97
C ILE A 118 -0.54 -17.29 -4.05
N LEU A 119 -1.01 -17.70 -2.87
CA LEU A 119 -1.51 -16.78 -1.84
C LEU A 119 -0.42 -15.77 -1.46
N ARG A 120 0.81 -16.23 -1.19
CA ARG A 120 1.95 -15.36 -0.88
C ARG A 120 2.22 -14.34 -1.99
N ALA A 121 2.18 -14.78 -3.24
CA ALA A 121 2.33 -13.90 -4.41
C ALA A 121 1.21 -12.84 -4.47
N ASN A 122 -0.05 -13.26 -4.30
CA ASN A 122 -1.21 -12.37 -4.24
C ASN A 122 -1.09 -11.33 -3.11
N THR A 123 -0.66 -11.77 -1.92
CA THR A 123 -0.44 -10.89 -0.76
C THR A 123 0.55 -9.78 -1.07
N GLY A 124 1.61 -10.07 -1.85
CA GLY A 124 2.62 -9.10 -2.25
C GLY A 124 2.07 -7.87 -2.96
N TYR A 125 0.98 -7.99 -3.71
CA TYR A 125 0.31 -6.85 -4.36
C TYR A 125 -1.08 -6.55 -3.80
N GLY A 126 -1.38 -7.08 -2.61
CA GLY A 126 -2.56 -6.74 -1.81
C GLY A 126 -3.84 -7.44 -2.23
N GLN A 127 -3.73 -8.66 -2.76
CA GLN A 127 -4.84 -9.50 -3.18
C GLN A 127 -4.80 -10.84 -2.44
N GLY A 128 -5.78 -11.71 -2.69
CA GLY A 128 -5.90 -13.00 -2.00
C GLY A 128 -6.67 -12.84 -0.70
N GLU A 129 -6.11 -13.30 0.42
CA GLU A 129 -6.79 -13.32 1.72
C GLU A 129 -6.34 -12.22 2.69
N ILE A 130 -5.46 -11.32 2.24
CA ILE A 130 -5.03 -10.17 3.03
C ILE A 130 -6.14 -9.12 3.08
N GLU A 131 -6.50 -8.70 4.28
CA GLU A 131 -7.47 -7.64 4.49
C GLU A 131 -6.96 -6.61 5.49
N VAL A 132 -7.28 -5.34 5.24
CA VAL A 132 -6.82 -4.22 6.07
C VAL A 132 -7.97 -3.31 6.48
N ASN A 133 -7.90 -2.82 7.72
CA ASN A 133 -8.76 -1.74 8.17
C ASN A 133 -8.25 -0.39 7.63
N VAL A 134 -9.16 0.53 7.27
CA VAL A 134 -8.81 1.84 6.68
C VAL A 134 -7.93 2.69 7.62
N LEU A 135 -8.18 2.66 8.94
CA LEU A 135 -7.31 3.36 9.90
C LEU A 135 -5.94 2.68 9.97
N HIS A 136 -5.89 1.35 9.95
CA HIS A 136 -4.63 0.63 9.99
C HIS A 136 -3.73 0.94 8.79
N ILE A 137 -4.26 0.95 7.56
CA ILE A 137 -3.47 1.32 6.39
C ILE A 137 -3.00 2.78 6.42
N ALA A 138 -3.78 3.70 7.00
CA ALA A 138 -3.33 5.08 7.23
C ALA A 138 -2.11 5.11 8.17
N LEU A 139 -2.17 4.36 9.27
CA LEU A 139 -1.07 4.27 10.24
C LEU A 139 0.20 3.67 9.62
N MET A 140 0.06 2.65 8.77
CA MET A 140 1.21 2.02 8.09
C MET A 140 1.94 2.94 7.11
N TYR A 141 1.37 4.10 6.75
CA TYR A 141 2.05 5.10 5.93
C TYR A 141 2.78 6.17 6.77
N THR A 142 2.50 6.28 8.07
CA THR A 142 3.18 7.27 8.92
C THR A 142 4.69 7.07 9.01
N PRO A 143 5.27 5.85 8.92
CA PRO A 143 6.73 5.68 8.91
C PRO A 143 7.45 6.49 7.84
N PHE A 144 6.82 6.72 6.68
CA PHE A 144 7.43 7.47 5.57
C PHE A 144 7.61 8.97 5.86
N VAL A 145 6.94 9.48 6.90
CA VAL A 145 6.99 10.88 7.35
C VAL A 145 7.27 11.02 8.85
N ASN A 146 7.61 9.92 9.53
CA ASN A 146 7.91 9.90 10.97
C ASN A 146 9.13 9.01 11.26
N GLU A 147 10.19 9.20 10.49
CA GLU A 147 11.51 8.59 10.73
C GLU A 147 11.46 7.05 10.86
N GLY A 148 10.57 6.41 10.11
CA GLY A 148 10.40 4.96 10.13
C GLY A 148 9.53 4.40 11.25
N ASN A 149 8.77 5.25 11.95
CA ASN A 149 7.91 4.85 13.07
C ASN A 149 6.40 4.89 12.73
N ILE A 150 5.65 3.92 13.23
CA ILE A 150 4.18 3.95 13.20
C ILE A 150 3.69 4.72 14.43
N VAL A 151 3.00 5.83 14.20
CA VAL A 151 2.45 6.65 15.29
C VAL A 151 1.24 5.95 15.93
N LYS A 152 1.02 6.21 17.21
CA LYS A 152 -0.16 5.72 17.92
C LYS A 152 -1.36 6.64 17.62
N PRO A 153 -2.48 6.11 17.08
CA PRO A 153 -3.68 6.90 16.85
C PRO A 153 -4.28 7.42 18.17
N VAL A 154 -4.83 8.63 18.11
CA VAL A 154 -5.64 9.20 19.20
C VAL A 154 -6.95 9.75 18.65
N LEU A 155 -8.03 9.55 19.40
CA LEU A 155 -9.37 10.03 19.01
C LEU A 155 -9.78 11.27 19.80
N LEU A 156 -9.53 11.28 21.11
CA LEU A 156 -9.89 12.40 21.98
C LEU A 156 -8.77 13.44 21.99
N LYS A 157 -9.15 14.72 21.86
CA LYS A 157 -8.19 15.85 21.88
C LYS A 157 -7.37 15.94 23.16
N SER A 158 -7.89 15.40 24.26
CA SER A 158 -7.26 15.37 25.58
C SER A 158 -6.17 14.30 25.73
N ASN A 159 -6.10 13.33 24.81
CA ASN A 159 -5.10 12.28 24.89
C ASN A 159 -3.73 12.81 24.46
N GLU A 160 -2.68 12.20 25.02
CA GLU A 160 -1.29 12.49 24.67
C GLU A 160 -1.04 12.17 23.18
N LYS A 161 -0.44 13.11 22.46
CA LYS A 161 -0.14 12.99 21.02
C LYS A 161 1.34 12.68 20.82
N GLY A 162 1.67 12.07 19.69
CA GLY A 162 3.06 11.82 19.30
C GLY A 162 3.68 10.55 19.90
N GLU A 163 2.90 9.74 20.64
CA GLU A 163 3.36 8.41 21.04
C GLU A 163 3.60 7.52 19.81
N VAL A 164 4.61 6.65 19.90
CA VAL A 164 4.92 5.66 18.87
C VAL A 164 4.32 4.32 19.24
N TRP A 165 3.57 3.72 18.32
CA TRP A 165 3.03 2.37 18.48
C TRP A 165 4.03 1.29 18.06
N LYS A 166 4.65 1.43 16.87
CA LYS A 166 5.70 0.52 16.38
C LYS A 166 6.94 1.33 15.99
N LYS A 167 8.09 0.96 16.55
CA LYS A 167 9.36 1.68 16.34
C LYS A 167 10.16 1.06 15.21
N ASN A 168 10.81 1.88 14.39
CA ASN A 168 11.78 1.46 13.37
C ASN A 168 11.28 0.32 12.47
N VAL A 169 10.02 0.39 12.03
CA VAL A 169 9.44 -0.59 11.08
C VAL A 169 10.00 -0.42 9.67
N ILE A 170 10.80 0.62 9.44
CA ILE A 170 11.66 0.83 8.29
C ILE A 170 12.80 1.75 8.74
N LYS A 171 13.99 1.64 8.16
CA LYS A 171 15.08 2.59 8.45
C LYS A 171 14.72 4.00 7.96
N GLU A 172 15.18 5.02 8.67
CA GLU A 172 14.89 6.43 8.33
C GLU A 172 15.31 6.81 6.90
N ASP A 173 16.50 6.39 6.46
CA ASP A 173 16.98 6.68 5.09
C ASP A 173 16.13 5.98 4.02
N ASP A 174 15.68 4.76 4.29
CA ASP A 174 14.78 4.02 3.43
C ASP A 174 13.39 4.66 3.41
N ALA A 175 12.89 5.12 4.56
CA ALA A 175 11.63 5.87 4.66
C ALA A 175 11.65 7.14 3.82
N LYS A 176 12.74 7.92 3.89
CA LYS A 176 12.93 9.13 3.09
C LYS A 176 12.93 8.82 1.59
N LYS A 177 13.63 7.78 1.15
CA LYS A 177 13.61 7.34 -0.26
C LYS A 177 12.21 6.89 -0.70
N MET A 178 11.55 6.07 0.11
CA MET A 178 10.17 5.62 -0.17
C MET A 178 9.18 6.78 -0.26
N SER A 179 9.34 7.82 0.58
CA SER A 179 8.56 9.06 0.47
C SER A 179 8.75 9.76 -0.88
N GLN A 180 9.98 9.81 -1.41
CA GLN A 180 10.22 10.32 -2.77
C GLN A 180 9.54 9.46 -3.85
N TYR A 181 9.54 8.13 -3.69
CA TYR A 181 8.85 7.23 -4.63
C TYR A 181 7.32 7.43 -4.60
N LEU A 182 6.74 7.63 -3.41
CA LEU A 182 5.34 7.99 -3.24
C LEU A 182 5.01 9.35 -3.90
N ARG A 183 5.95 10.29 -3.92
CA ARG A 183 5.79 11.52 -4.70
C ARG A 183 5.82 11.24 -6.20
N LYS A 184 6.75 10.41 -6.68
CA LYS A 184 6.84 10.04 -8.09
C LYS A 184 5.60 9.32 -8.61
N ILE A 185 4.87 8.60 -7.75
CA ILE A 185 3.55 8.04 -8.11
C ILE A 185 2.55 9.14 -8.50
N VAL A 186 2.62 10.31 -7.87
CA VAL A 186 1.77 11.47 -8.18
C VAL A 186 2.26 12.22 -9.41
N THR A 187 3.56 12.45 -9.56
CA THR A 187 4.09 13.21 -10.72
C THR A 187 4.11 12.41 -12.00
N ASP A 188 4.51 11.15 -11.90
CA ASP A 188 4.90 10.30 -13.02
C ASP A 188 4.22 8.92 -13.00
N GLY A 189 3.42 8.59 -11.99
CA GLY A 189 2.82 7.26 -11.86
C GLY A 189 1.31 7.22 -11.99
N THR A 190 0.72 6.29 -11.25
CA THR A 190 -0.72 5.97 -11.30
C THR A 190 -1.62 7.07 -10.72
N ALA A 191 -1.08 8.05 -10.00
CA ALA A 191 -1.83 9.13 -9.37
C ALA A 191 -1.70 10.49 -10.10
N ARG A 192 -1.27 10.50 -11.36
CA ARG A 192 -1.07 11.72 -12.18
C ARG A 192 -2.26 12.69 -12.24
N VAL A 193 -3.48 12.23 -11.98
CA VAL A 193 -4.69 13.07 -11.94
C VAL A 193 -4.62 14.20 -10.90
N ILE A 194 -3.79 14.04 -9.87
CA ILE A 194 -3.58 15.05 -8.80
C ILE A 194 -2.20 15.72 -8.87
N LYS A 195 -1.48 15.61 -10.00
CA LYS A 195 -0.10 16.14 -10.10
C LYS A 195 0.00 17.67 -10.07
N ASP A 196 -1.02 18.35 -10.62
CA ASP A 196 -1.04 19.82 -10.82
C ASP A 196 -1.80 20.53 -9.69
N ARG A 197 -1.94 19.86 -8.54
CA ARG A 197 -2.56 20.41 -7.33
C ARG A 197 -1.65 21.43 -6.66
N ASN A 198 -2.23 22.35 -5.91
CA ASN A 198 -1.49 23.44 -5.24
C ASN A 198 -0.73 22.98 -3.99
N VAL A 199 -0.89 21.70 -3.61
CA VAL A 199 -0.20 21.08 -2.48
C VAL A 199 0.76 20.01 -2.98
N LYS A 200 1.88 19.85 -2.29
CA LYS A 200 2.93 18.90 -2.62
C LYS A 200 2.55 17.45 -2.24
N LEU A 201 1.59 16.87 -2.94
CA LEU A 201 1.02 15.56 -2.59
C LEU A 201 1.96 14.38 -2.91
N ALA A 202 2.02 13.42 -1.99
CA ALA A 202 2.60 12.10 -2.18
C ALA A 202 1.61 11.01 -1.75
N GLY A 203 1.65 9.84 -2.37
CA GLY A 203 0.72 8.77 -2.01
C GLY A 203 0.69 7.61 -2.98
N LYS A 204 -0.28 6.72 -2.77
CA LYS A 204 -0.47 5.52 -3.57
C LYS A 204 -1.95 5.28 -3.87
N THR A 205 -2.25 4.99 -5.13
CA THR A 205 -3.55 4.44 -5.53
C THR A 205 -3.59 2.93 -5.33
N GLY A 206 -4.78 2.40 -5.07
CA GLY A 206 -5.05 0.97 -5.07
C GLY A 206 -6.41 0.64 -5.67
N THR A 207 -6.49 -0.48 -6.35
CA THR A 207 -7.75 -1.07 -6.79
C THR A 207 -7.77 -2.50 -6.27
N ALA A 208 -8.85 -2.85 -5.58
CA ALA A 208 -9.10 -4.21 -5.13
C ALA A 208 -10.30 -4.76 -5.90
N GLU A 209 -10.12 -5.92 -6.53
CA GLU A 209 -11.16 -6.55 -7.35
C GLU A 209 -11.96 -7.50 -6.46
N LEU A 210 -13.26 -7.28 -6.35
CA LEU A 210 -14.18 -8.18 -5.66
C LEU A 210 -14.66 -9.24 -6.66
N LYS A 211 -13.73 -10.08 -7.13
CA LYS A 211 -14.05 -11.18 -8.05
C LYS A 211 -14.39 -12.44 -7.26
N LEU A 212 -15.60 -12.95 -7.44
CA LEU A 212 -15.98 -14.30 -6.98
C LEU A 212 -15.34 -15.39 -7.86
N THR A 213 -15.06 -15.08 -9.13
CA THR A 213 -14.37 -15.94 -10.11
C THR A 213 -13.56 -15.09 -11.10
N GLN A 214 -12.53 -15.66 -11.75
CA GLN A 214 -11.71 -14.94 -12.74
C GLN A 214 -12.52 -14.40 -13.94
N ASP A 215 -13.67 -15.01 -14.27
CA ASP A 215 -14.49 -14.68 -15.44
C ASP A 215 -15.63 -13.69 -15.18
N SER A 216 -15.86 -13.29 -13.93
CA SER A 216 -16.90 -12.30 -13.59
C SER A 216 -16.37 -10.86 -13.65
N LYS A 217 -17.17 -9.93 -14.19
CA LYS A 217 -17.01 -8.50 -13.90
C LYS A 217 -17.31 -8.30 -12.41
N GLY A 218 -16.27 -8.24 -11.59
CA GLY A 218 -16.37 -7.95 -10.16
C GLY A 218 -16.50 -6.46 -9.91
N HIS A 219 -17.13 -6.09 -8.80
CA HIS A 219 -17.08 -4.73 -8.29
C HIS A 219 -15.64 -4.38 -7.90
N GLU A 220 -15.25 -3.12 -8.06
CA GLU A 220 -13.92 -2.65 -7.71
C GLU A 220 -13.99 -1.62 -6.58
N ASN A 221 -13.20 -1.87 -5.54
CA ASN A 221 -12.99 -0.90 -4.49
C ASN A 221 -11.76 -0.05 -4.81
N GLY A 222 -11.94 1.27 -4.77
CA GLY A 222 -10.90 2.25 -5.03
C GLY A 222 -10.27 2.73 -3.73
N TRP A 223 -8.95 2.80 -3.73
CA TRP A 223 -8.15 3.31 -2.62
C TRP A 223 -7.27 4.47 -3.06
N PHE A 224 -7.10 5.41 -2.14
CA PHE A 224 -5.94 6.29 -2.14
C PHE A 224 -5.48 6.54 -0.71
N VAL A 225 -4.18 6.38 -0.47
CA VAL A 225 -3.53 6.84 0.76
C VAL A 225 -2.52 7.89 0.36
N GLY A 226 -2.66 9.10 0.90
CA GLY A 226 -1.78 10.20 0.56
C GLY A 226 -1.68 11.25 1.65
N TYR A 227 -0.65 12.07 1.54
CA TYR A 227 -0.31 13.10 2.50
C TYR A 227 0.32 14.29 1.76
N ASP A 228 0.36 15.43 2.46
CA ASP A 228 1.16 16.57 2.02
C ASP A 228 2.62 16.37 2.43
N MET A 229 3.49 16.25 1.45
CA MET A 229 4.92 16.00 1.62
C MET A 229 5.69 17.24 2.07
N GLU A 230 5.10 18.44 2.02
CA GLU A 230 5.80 19.66 2.45
C GLU A 230 5.66 19.91 3.94
N ASN A 231 4.45 19.81 4.47
CA ASN A 231 4.16 20.09 5.89
C ASN A 231 4.04 18.83 6.76
N GLU A 232 3.73 17.68 6.15
CA GLU A 232 3.68 16.35 6.80
C GLU A 232 2.74 16.23 8.03
N ASP A 233 1.79 17.15 8.19
CA ASP A 233 0.85 17.22 9.33
C ASP A 233 -0.56 16.64 8.99
N ILE A 234 -0.80 16.20 7.75
CA ILE A 234 -2.05 15.57 7.31
C ILE A 234 -1.77 14.37 6.40
N LEU A 235 -2.38 13.24 6.76
CA LEU A 235 -2.39 11.99 6.00
C LEU A 235 -3.81 11.44 5.96
N ILE A 236 -4.27 11.07 4.77
CA ILE A 236 -5.62 10.55 4.55
C ILE A 236 -5.52 9.22 3.83
N ALA A 237 -6.15 8.20 4.41
CA ALA A 237 -6.53 6.98 3.71
C ALA A 237 -8.03 7.05 3.39
N MET A 238 -8.37 6.86 2.12
CA MET A 238 -9.75 6.81 1.66
C MET A 238 -9.99 5.54 0.86
N LEU A 239 -11.11 4.88 1.18
CA LEU A 239 -11.69 3.79 0.44
C LEU A 239 -13.05 4.25 -0.11
N MET A 240 -13.30 3.97 -1.39
CA MET A 240 -14.62 4.11 -2.01
C MET A 240 -14.99 2.78 -2.65
N GLU A 241 -16.16 2.26 -2.28
CA GLU A 241 -16.72 1.04 -2.85
C GLU A 241 -17.34 1.30 -4.22
N GLU A 242 -17.31 0.28 -5.09
CA GLU A 242 -17.99 0.26 -6.40
C GLU A 242 -17.62 1.45 -7.31
N VAL A 243 -16.33 1.58 -7.63
CA VAL A 243 -15.78 2.67 -8.45
C VAL A 243 -15.44 2.28 -9.89
N GLU A 244 -15.75 1.05 -10.31
CA GLU A 244 -15.43 0.50 -11.64
C GLU A 244 -15.90 1.41 -12.79
N ASP A 245 -17.08 2.03 -12.67
CA ASP A 245 -17.66 2.91 -13.68
C ASP A 245 -17.44 4.41 -13.40
N ARG A 246 -16.59 4.75 -12.41
CA ARG A 246 -16.50 6.10 -11.84
C ARG A 246 -15.08 6.69 -11.88
N GLY A 247 -14.18 6.09 -12.66
CA GLY A 247 -12.77 6.50 -12.73
C GLY A 247 -11.87 5.82 -11.68
N THR A 248 -12.33 4.69 -11.13
CA THR A 248 -11.57 3.79 -10.25
C THR A 248 -10.84 4.51 -9.11
N SER A 249 -9.57 4.22 -8.88
CA SER A 249 -8.77 4.82 -7.81
C SER A 249 -8.34 6.27 -8.10
N SER A 250 -8.43 6.73 -9.35
CA SER A 250 -8.16 8.14 -9.70
C SER A 250 -9.21 9.10 -9.15
N LEU A 251 -10.47 8.67 -9.06
CA LEU A 251 -11.53 9.42 -8.37
C LEU A 251 -11.18 9.61 -6.90
N VAL A 252 -10.77 8.52 -6.23
CA VAL A 252 -10.44 8.53 -4.80
C VAL A 252 -9.23 9.44 -4.53
N ALA A 253 -8.21 9.36 -5.38
CA ALA A 253 -7.05 10.27 -5.30
C ALA A 253 -7.48 11.74 -5.42
N SER A 254 -8.36 12.05 -6.37
CA SER A 254 -8.87 13.42 -6.54
C SER A 254 -9.64 13.90 -5.30
N LYS A 255 -10.46 13.05 -4.69
CA LYS A 255 -11.21 13.39 -3.47
C LYS A 255 -10.32 13.60 -2.25
N VAL A 256 -9.27 12.80 -2.10
CA VAL A 256 -8.29 13.02 -1.04
C VAL A 256 -7.54 14.34 -1.26
N ALA A 257 -7.12 14.62 -2.49
CA ALA A 257 -6.47 15.90 -2.81
C ALA A 257 -7.36 17.10 -2.49
N ASP A 258 -8.64 17.06 -2.86
CA ASP A 258 -9.60 18.12 -2.55
C ASP A 258 -9.67 18.39 -1.02
N VAL A 259 -9.67 17.33 -0.19
CA VAL A 259 -9.70 17.47 1.28
C VAL A 259 -8.40 18.05 1.83
N ILE A 260 -7.24 17.60 1.33
CA ILE A 260 -5.94 18.12 1.78
C ILE A 260 -5.78 19.60 1.39
N GLU A 261 -6.17 19.98 0.17
CA GLU A 261 -6.15 21.38 -0.28
C GLU A 261 -7.06 22.25 0.60
N ALA A 262 -8.30 21.82 0.84
CA ALA A 262 -9.22 22.54 1.70
C ALA A 262 -8.70 22.68 3.15
N TYR A 263 -8.06 21.64 3.68
CA TYR A 263 -7.40 21.71 4.99
C TYR A 263 -6.29 22.77 5.01
N ARG A 264 -5.51 22.89 3.94
CA ARG A 264 -4.47 23.92 3.83
C ARG A 264 -5.04 25.32 3.77
N GLU A 265 -6.04 25.54 2.94
CA GLU A 265 -6.71 26.85 2.82
C GLU A 265 -7.30 27.32 4.15
N MET A 266 -7.78 26.39 4.99
CA MET A 266 -8.34 26.72 6.31
C MET A 266 -7.29 26.99 7.41
N ASN A 267 -6.05 26.56 7.23
CA ASN A 267 -4.98 26.65 8.24
C ASN A 267 -3.80 27.54 7.80
N GLN A 268 -3.95 28.26 6.69
CA GLN A 268 -3.09 29.40 6.31
C GLN A 268 -3.53 30.67 7.05
#